data_AF-R6XSF9-F1
#
_entry.id   AF-R6XSF9-F1
#
_cell.length_a   1.000
_cell.length_b   1.000
_cell.length_c   1.000
_cell.angle_alpha   90.00
_cell.angle_beta   90.00
_cell.angle_gamma   90.00
#
_symmetry.space_group_name_H-M   'P 1'
#
loop_
_entity.id
_entity.type
_entity.pdbx_description
1 polymer ?
#
loop_
_entity_poly.entity_id
_entity_poly.type
_entity_poly.pdbx_seq_one_letter_code
_entity_poly.pdbx_strand_id
1 'polypeptide(L)'
;MPWPAAFNLSDSYNLIEAAMDGKAQADENLRVTENRYHASMCPLSDYLDAQFQWQQARSNLIEAFTQSRIAETDYLMATGHLVDETVFAK
;
A
#
# COMPACT_ATOMS: atom_id res chain seq x y z
N MET A 1 -21.58 14.88 11.35
CA MET A 1 -20.39 15.08 12.23
C MET A 1 -19.21 14.42 11.53
N PRO A 2 -18.20 15.17 11.05
CA PRO A 2 -17.16 14.65 10.15
C PRO A 2 -15.94 14.01 10.84
N TRP A 3 -15.88 14.02 12.18
CA TRP A 3 -14.72 13.54 12.95
C TRP A 3 -14.29 12.09 12.63
N PRO A 4 -15.22 11.11 12.47
CA PRO A 4 -14.83 9.74 12.09
C PRO A 4 -14.16 9.66 10.72
N ALA A 5 -14.61 10.46 9.75
CA ALA A 5 -14.02 10.46 8.41
C ALA A 5 -12.62 11.10 8.40
N ALA A 6 -12.42 12.16 9.18
CA ALA A 6 -11.11 12.78 9.36
C ALA A 6 -10.10 11.83 10.02
N PHE A 7 -10.55 11.07 11.03
CA PHE A 7 -9.73 10.06 11.68
C PHE A 7 -9.33 8.94 10.71
N ASN A 8 -10.30 8.38 9.97
CA ASN A 8 -10.05 7.32 8.99
C ASN A 8 -9.09 7.78 7.87
N LEU A 9 -9.18 9.04 7.43
CA LEU A 9 -8.25 9.61 6.47
C LEU A 9 -6.83 9.66 7.04
N SER A 10 -6.66 10.12 8.28
CA SER A 10 -5.35 10.13 8.95
C SER A 10 -4.78 8.72 9.12
N ASP A 11 -5.62 7.76 9.53
CA ASP A 11 -5.20 6.37 9.72
C ASP A 11 -4.78 5.71 8.40
N SER A 12 -5.46 6.05 7.30
CA SER A 12 -5.10 5.56 5.97
C SER A 12 -3.70 5.97 5.53
N TYR A 13 -3.21 7.15 5.96
CA TYR A 13 -1.84 7.57 5.67
C TYR A 13 -0.80 6.76 6.46
N ASN A 14 -1.09 6.46 7.73
CA ASN A 14 -0.23 5.58 8.53
C ASN A 14 -0.18 4.16 7.93
N LEU A 15 -1.30 3.67 7.40
CA LEU A 15 -1.35 2.37 6.72
C LEU A 15 -0.49 2.35 5.45
N ILE A 16 -0.51 3.44 4.67
CA ILE A 16 0.37 3.59 3.49
C ILE A 16 1.84 3.56 3.93
N GLU A 17 2.22 4.32 4.95
CA GLU A 17 3.60 4.35 5.44
C GLU A 17 4.08 2.96 5.89
N ALA A 18 3.28 2.26 6.68
CA ALA A 18 3.59 0.89 7.11
C ALA A 18 3.69 -0.09 5.92
N ALA A 19 2.82 0.05 4.92
CA ALA A 19 2.87 -0.79 3.72
C ALA A 19 4.09 -0.47 2.83
N MET A 20 4.53 0.79 2.79
CA MET A 20 5.77 1.19 2.11
C MET A 20 7.00 0.57 2.77
N ASP A 21 7.08 0.63 4.09
CA ASP A 21 8.16 -0.01 4.86
C ASP A 21 8.18 -1.53 4.66
N GLY A 22 7.01 -2.17 4.74
CA GLY A 22 6.89 -3.61 4.47
C GLY A 22 7.32 -3.99 3.06
N LYS A 23 6.98 -3.18 2.06
CA LYS A 23 7.42 -3.37 0.67
C LYS A 23 8.93 -3.22 0.53
N ALA A 24 9.53 -2.23 1.18
CA ALA A 24 10.99 -2.03 1.15
C ALA A 24 11.75 -3.20 1.79
N GLN A 25 11.23 -3.75 2.88
CA GLN A 25 11.79 -4.96 3.50
C GLN A 25 11.68 -6.18 2.57
N ALA A 26 10.54 -6.35 1.91
CA ALA A 26 10.33 -7.44 0.98
C ALA A 26 11.21 -7.31 -0.28
N ASP A 27 11.44 -6.10 -0.79
CA ASP A 27 12.40 -5.83 -1.88
C ASP A 27 13.81 -6.32 -1.50
N GLU A 28 14.28 -5.95 -0.30
CA GLU A 28 15.63 -6.31 0.14
C GLU A 28 15.77 -7.82 0.39
N ASN A 29 14.74 -8.46 0.96
CA ASN A 29 14.69 -9.91 1.10
C ASN A 29 14.78 -10.59 -0.27
N LEU A 30 13.95 -10.17 -1.23
CA LEU A 30 13.96 -10.71 -2.58
C LEU A 30 15.33 -10.56 -3.23
N ARG A 31 15.94 -9.37 -3.15
CA ARG A 31 17.28 -9.10 -3.68
C ARG A 31 18.35 -10.01 -3.05
N VAL A 32 18.35 -10.17 -1.73
CA VAL A 32 19.32 -11.03 -1.04
C VAL A 32 19.12 -12.49 -1.41
N THR A 33 17.87 -12.95 -1.46
CA THR A 33 17.54 -14.36 -1.74
C THR A 33 17.80 -14.72 -3.20
N GLU A 34 17.52 -13.82 -4.14
CA GLU A 34 17.89 -13.97 -5.56
C GLU A 34 19.40 -14.16 -5.72
N ASN A 35 20.21 -13.31 -5.06
CA ASN A 35 21.67 -13.43 -5.08
C ASN A 35 22.15 -14.78 -4.50
N ARG A 36 21.55 -15.24 -3.40
CA ARG A 36 21.86 -16.54 -2.79
C ARG A 36 21.48 -17.69 -3.72
N TYR A 37 20.34 -17.60 -4.39
CA TYR A 37 19.90 -18.62 -5.33
C TYR A 37 20.87 -18.73 -6.52
N HIS A 38 21.25 -17.61 -7.12
CA HIS A 38 22.24 -17.59 -8.20
C HIS A 38 23.64 -18.08 -7.77
N ALA A 39 24.00 -17.85 -6.51
CA ALA A 39 25.22 -18.40 -5.92
C ALA A 39 25.10 -19.88 -5.50
N SER A 40 23.97 -20.56 -5.79
CA SER A 40 23.66 -21.93 -5.34
C SER A 40 23.70 -22.11 -3.81
N MET A 41 23.48 -21.03 -3.05
CA MET A 41 23.49 -21.00 -1.59
C MET A 41 22.11 -21.20 -0.96
N CYS A 42 21.03 -21.15 -1.74
CA CYS A 42 19.68 -21.51 -1.30
C CYS A 42 18.93 -22.24 -2.43
N PRO A 43 17.94 -23.09 -2.09
CA PRO A 43 17.09 -23.75 -3.08
C PRO A 43 16.17 -22.75 -3.80
N LEU A 44 15.62 -23.18 -4.94
CA LEU A 44 14.63 -22.42 -5.71
C LEU A 44 13.38 -22.09 -4.88
N SER A 45 12.96 -22.99 -3.97
CA SER A 45 11.80 -22.76 -3.09
C SER A 45 11.92 -21.47 -2.31
N ASP A 46 13.08 -21.21 -1.69
CA ASP A 46 13.30 -20.03 -0.86
C ASP A 46 13.22 -18.74 -1.70
N TYR A 47 13.72 -18.79 -2.95
CA TYR A 47 13.60 -17.69 -3.90
C TYR A 47 12.14 -17.46 -4.33
N LEU A 48 11.38 -18.52 -4.60
CA LEU A 48 9.96 -18.42 -4.94
C LEU A 48 9.13 -17.90 -3.76
N ASP A 49 9.46 -18.29 -2.54
CA ASP A 49 8.82 -17.78 -1.32
C ASP A 49 9.11 -16.29 -1.14
N ALA A 50 10.36 -15.86 -1.31
CA ALA A 50 10.72 -14.44 -1.26
C ALA A 50 9.99 -13.61 -2.34
N GLN A 51 9.89 -14.14 -3.56
CA GLN A 51 9.10 -13.51 -4.63
C GLN A 51 7.62 -13.41 -4.27
N PHE A 52 7.03 -14.47 -3.71
CA PHE A 52 5.64 -14.47 -3.27
C PHE A 52 5.41 -13.40 -2.19
N GLN A 53 6.28 -13.32 -1.18
CA GLN A 53 6.19 -12.30 -0.13
C GLN A 53 6.29 -10.87 -0.70
N TRP A 54 7.19 -10.65 -1.66
CA TRP A 54 7.29 -9.37 -2.37
C TRP A 54 5.99 -9.00 -3.11
N GLN A 55 5.38 -9.97 -3.80
CA GLN A 55 4.10 -9.74 -4.50
C GLN A 55 2.96 -9.43 -3.53
N GLN A 56 2.93 -10.07 -2.37
CA GLN A 56 1.96 -9.77 -1.31
C GLN A 56 2.18 -8.36 -0.75
N ALA A 57 3.41 -7.99 -0.39
CA ALA A 57 3.72 -6.66 0.12
C ALA A 57 3.38 -5.56 -0.89
N ARG A 58 3.64 -5.79 -2.18
CA ARG A 58 3.23 -4.89 -3.26
C ARG A 58 1.70 -4.77 -3.36
N SER A 59 0.97 -5.87 -3.24
CA SER A 59 -0.50 -5.87 -3.24
C SER A 59 -1.06 -5.08 -2.06
N ASN A 60 -0.51 -5.28 -0.86
CA ASN A 60 -0.90 -4.54 0.35
C ASN A 60 -0.69 -3.03 0.19
N LEU A 61 0.40 -2.61 -0.47
CA LEU A 61 0.63 -1.19 -0.75
C LEU A 61 -0.43 -0.61 -1.70
N ILE A 62 -0.79 -1.35 -2.75
CA ILE A 62 -1.87 -0.93 -3.67
C ILE A 62 -3.21 -0.82 -2.95
N GLU A 63 -3.51 -1.77 -2.07
CA GLU A 63 -4.73 -1.77 -1.26
C GLU A 63 -4.75 -0.58 -0.29
N ALA A 64 -3.63 -0.27 0.38
CA ALA A 64 -3.51 0.88 1.26
C ALA A 64 -3.75 2.21 0.52
N PHE A 65 -3.20 2.37 -0.69
CA PHE A 65 -3.50 3.54 -1.53
C PHE A 65 -4.97 3.61 -1.92
N THR A 66 -5.57 2.48 -2.29
CA THR A 66 -6.98 2.41 -2.66
C THR A 66 -7.86 2.82 -1.47
N GLN A 67 -7.57 2.30 -0.27
CA GLN A 67 -8.29 2.63 0.95
C GLN A 67 -8.15 4.11 1.32
N SER A 68 -6.98 4.71 1.11
CA SER A 68 -6.78 6.15 1.35
C SER A 68 -7.61 7.03 0.42
N ARG A 69 -7.73 6.67 -0.87
CA ARG A 69 -8.61 7.38 -1.82
C ARG A 69 -10.10 7.28 -1.42
N ILE A 70 -10.53 6.12 -0.92
CA ILE A 70 -11.89 5.95 -0.38
C ILE A 70 -12.10 6.86 0.84
N ALA A 71 -11.17 6.84 1.80
CA ALA A 71 -11.25 7.66 3.00
C ALA A 71 -11.26 9.17 2.70
N GLU A 72 -10.51 9.62 1.69
CA GLU A 72 -10.52 11.00 1.22
C GLU A 72 -11.88 11.36 0.61
N THR A 73 -12.45 10.48 -0.23
CA THR A 73 -13.78 10.68 -0.83
C THR A 73 -14.86 10.78 0.26
N ASP A 74 -14.82 9.89 1.26
CA ASP A 74 -15.75 9.89 2.39
C ASP A 74 -15.62 11.16 3.22
N TYR A 75 -14.40 11.65 3.43
CA TYR A 75 -14.15 12.92 4.12
C TYR A 75 -14.70 14.12 3.34
N LEU A 76 -14.47 14.18 2.02
CA LEU A 76 -15.01 15.23 1.17
C LEU A 76 -16.54 15.20 1.13
N MET A 77 -17.15 14.01 1.13
CA MET A 77 -18.60 13.83 1.23
C MET A 77 -19.14 14.33 2.57
N ALA A 78 -18.50 13.94 3.68
CA ALA A 78 -18.92 14.30 5.04
C ALA A 78 -18.76 15.79 5.35
N THR A 79 -17.85 16.48 4.64
CA THR A 79 -17.62 17.92 4.76
C THR A 79 -18.36 18.76 3.71
N GLY A 80 -19.05 18.12 2.76
CA GLY A 80 -19.82 18.80 1.71
C GLY A 80 -18.99 19.36 0.55
N HIS A 81 -17.71 19.00 0.44
CA HIS A 81 -16.81 19.50 -0.62
C HIS A 81 -16.82 18.62 -1.89
N LEU A 82 -17.49 17.45 -1.87
CA LEU A 82 -17.50 16.50 -3.00
C LEU A 82 -18.14 17.05 -4.28
N VAL A 83 -19.01 18.05 -4.18
CA VAL A 83 -19.77 18.57 -5.35
C VAL A 83 -18.91 19.48 -6.24
N ASP A 84 -17.83 20.08 -5.72
CA ASP A 84 -17.07 21.10 -6.44
C ASP A 84 -16.17 20.50 -7.54
N GLU A 85 -15.60 19.30 -7.33
CA GLU A 85 -14.69 18.69 -8.31
C GLU A 85 -15.38 18.12 -9.56
N THR A 86 -16.66 17.77 -9.49
CA THR A 86 -17.39 17.22 -10.65
C THR A 86 -17.93 18.29 -11.61
N VAL A 87 -17.98 19.56 -11.19
CA VAL A 87 -18.54 20.67 -11.98
C VAL A 87 -17.47 21.34 -12.86
N PHE A 88 -16.18 21.22 -12.52
CA PHE A 88 -15.06 21.81 -13.29
C PHE A 88 -14.41 20.87 -14.32
N ALA A 89 -14.87 19.63 -14.45
CA ALA A 89 -14.38 18.67 -15.44
C ALA A 89 -15.16 18.70 -16.78
N LYS A 90 -15.73 19.85 -17.15
CA LYS A 90 -16.47 20.03 -18.41
C LYS A 90 -15.98 21.23 -19.21
#